data_AF-A0A9P1IJJ8-F1
#
_entry.id   AF-A0A9P1IJJ8-F1
#
_cell.length_a   1.000
_cell.length_b   1.000
_cell.length_c   1.000
_cell.angle_alpha   90.00
_cell.angle_beta   90.00
_cell.angle_gamma   90.00
#
_symmetry.space_group_name_H-M   'P 1'
#
loop_
_entity.id
_entity.type
_entity.pdbx_description
1 polymer ?
#
loop_
_entity_poly.entity_id
_entity_poly.type
_entity_poly.pdbx_seq_one_letter_code
_entity_poly.pdbx_strand_id
1 'polypeptide(L)'
;MDNYIPADESVEEAENPFPDPFRDCKTMNVGKNAKFRHIIQHVDRFFEDDSNRFVIFKSIDGATDKAISCVEVFKSQAKIELYQWTKITYSKRVVLWKCLMEGPRDIRATIEVPVIFIVVSKDPFPGEFSCMSMQCSSDREIAFRPLNSSRPKKPTPKKVGNRKVGDGNKWSKPSGEQRKKEMKERSELLKEVENSSIGE
;
A
#
# COMPACT_ATOMS: atom_id res chain seq x y z
N MET A 1 -2.90 -8.07 -33.95
CA MET A 1 -1.44 -7.88 -33.71
C MET A 1 -0.79 -9.25 -33.71
N ASP A 2 -1.23 -10.11 -34.63
CA ASP A 2 -1.34 -11.56 -34.35
C ASP A 2 -0.12 -12.35 -34.84
N ASN A 3 0.82 -11.64 -35.48
CA ASN A 3 2.06 -12.17 -36.04
C ASN A 3 3.30 -11.79 -35.20
N TYR A 4 3.11 -11.29 -33.98
CA TYR A 4 4.20 -10.92 -33.08
C TYR A 4 4.10 -11.71 -31.78
N ILE A 5 5.22 -12.30 -31.36
CA ILE A 5 5.33 -12.98 -30.07
C ILE A 5 6.37 -12.27 -29.19
N PRO A 6 6.14 -12.17 -27.87
CA PRO A 6 7.14 -11.66 -26.95
C PRO A 6 8.31 -12.65 -26.92
N ALA A 7 9.50 -12.18 -27.27
CA ALA A 7 10.71 -12.99 -27.38
C ALA A 7 11.65 -12.79 -26.18
N ASP A 8 11.78 -11.55 -25.73
CA ASP A 8 12.64 -11.20 -24.60
C ASP A 8 12.06 -10.02 -23.81
N GLU A 9 12.33 -10.01 -22.52
CA GLU A 9 11.88 -9.00 -21.59
C GLU A 9 13.01 -8.63 -20.63
N SER A 10 13.42 -7.36 -20.67
CA SER A 10 14.40 -6.81 -19.72
C SER A 10 13.76 -5.73 -18.85
N VAL A 11 13.99 -5.80 -17.55
CA VAL A 11 13.51 -4.81 -16.58
C VAL A 11 14.72 -4.08 -15.98
N GLU A 12 14.81 -2.78 -16.23
CA GLU A 12 15.73 -1.88 -15.56
C GLU A 12 15.03 -1.30 -14.33
N GLU A 13 15.46 -1.72 -13.13
CA GLU A 13 14.89 -1.21 -11.89
C GLU A 13 15.19 0.27 -11.68
N ALA A 14 14.22 1.00 -11.13
CA ALA A 14 14.46 2.36 -10.70
C ALA A 14 15.43 2.41 -9.53
N GLU A 15 16.48 3.22 -9.68
CA GLU A 15 17.41 3.55 -8.60
C GLU A 15 16.76 4.46 -7.55
N ASN A 16 17.33 4.44 -6.35
CA ASN A 16 16.90 5.29 -5.26
C ASN A 16 17.21 6.77 -5.58
N PRO A 17 16.20 7.66 -5.67
CA PRO A 17 16.40 9.06 -6.08
C PRO A 17 16.87 9.97 -4.93
N PHE A 18 17.13 9.45 -3.74
CA PHE A 18 17.55 10.24 -2.59
C PHE A 18 19.08 10.37 -2.48
N PRO A 19 19.58 11.53 -2.02
CA PRO A 19 21.00 11.72 -1.75
C PRO A 19 21.44 10.93 -0.51
N ASP A 20 22.74 10.86 -0.28
CA ASP A 20 23.29 10.30 0.96
C ASP A 20 22.81 11.10 2.18
N PRO A 21 22.55 10.45 3.33
CA PRO A 21 22.75 9.04 3.63
C PRO A 21 21.56 8.13 3.24
N PHE A 22 20.53 8.66 2.57
CA PHE A 22 19.31 7.93 2.26
C PHE A 22 19.46 6.92 1.12
N ARG A 23 20.53 7.04 0.31
CA ARG A 23 20.77 6.15 -0.83
C ARG A 23 20.90 4.68 -0.43
N ASP A 24 21.70 4.40 0.60
CA ASP A 24 22.03 3.05 1.06
C ASP A 24 21.14 2.56 2.22
N CYS A 25 20.00 3.21 2.41
CA CYS A 25 19.06 2.86 3.48
C CYS A 25 18.39 1.50 3.28
N LYS A 26 17.96 0.90 4.39
CA LYS A 26 17.01 -0.21 4.37
C LYS A 26 15.74 0.18 3.62
N THR A 27 15.47 -0.56 2.55
CA THR A 27 14.27 -0.38 1.72
C THR A 27 13.26 -1.50 2.01
N MET A 28 12.01 -1.10 2.27
CA MET A 28 10.83 -1.95 2.41
C MET A 28 10.06 -1.95 1.09
N ASN A 29 10.10 -3.08 0.38
CA ASN A 29 9.37 -3.26 -0.87
C ASN A 29 7.90 -3.61 -0.60
N VAL A 30 6.99 -2.72 -1.01
CA VAL A 30 5.54 -2.90 -0.87
C VAL A 30 4.97 -3.43 -2.18
N GLY A 31 4.67 -4.72 -2.20
CA GLY A 31 4.04 -5.40 -3.34
C GLY A 31 2.53 -5.59 -3.19
N LYS A 32 1.85 -5.89 -4.31
CA LYS A 32 0.40 -6.22 -4.36
C LYS A 32 0.02 -7.37 -3.42
N ASN A 33 0.89 -8.37 -3.24
CA ASN A 33 0.63 -9.53 -2.39
C ASN A 33 1.20 -9.38 -0.97
N ALA A 34 1.95 -8.32 -0.68
CA ALA A 34 2.50 -8.09 0.65
C ALA A 34 1.38 -7.77 1.66
N LYS A 35 1.43 -8.46 2.81
CA LYS A 35 0.43 -8.32 3.87
C LYS A 35 0.65 -7.00 4.61
N PHE A 36 -0.37 -6.14 4.57
CA PHE A 36 -0.36 -4.80 5.18
C PHE A 36 0.16 -4.79 6.64
N ARG A 37 -0.38 -5.67 7.49
CA ARG A 37 0.03 -5.81 8.89
C ARG A 37 1.51 -6.18 9.04
N HIS A 38 2.03 -7.04 8.17
CA HIS A 38 3.42 -7.49 8.26
C HIS A 38 4.40 -6.38 7.91
N ILE A 39 4.06 -5.56 6.90
CA ILE A 39 4.87 -4.40 6.51
C ILE A 39 5.02 -3.46 7.71
N ILE A 40 3.89 -3.04 8.29
CA ILE A 40 3.88 -2.11 9.42
C ILE A 40 4.63 -2.69 10.61
N GLN A 41 4.33 -3.93 11.01
CA GLN A 41 5.00 -4.58 12.15
C GLN A 41 6.51 -4.79 11.92
N HIS A 42 6.94 -4.98 10.67
CA HIS A 42 8.36 -5.09 10.37
C HIS A 42 9.07 -3.74 10.48
N VAL A 43 8.46 -2.68 9.94
CA VAL A 43 9.02 -1.33 10.04
C VAL A 43 9.00 -0.81 11.47
N ASP A 44 7.94 -1.10 12.23
CA ASP A 44 7.83 -0.73 13.65
C ASP A 44 8.97 -1.36 14.47
N ARG A 45 9.20 -2.66 14.32
CA ARG A 45 10.36 -3.36 14.95
C ARG A 45 11.71 -2.84 14.46
N PHE A 46 11.81 -2.41 13.20
CA PHE A 46 13.03 -1.79 12.69
C PHE A 46 13.30 -0.44 13.38
N PHE A 47 12.25 0.32 13.70
CA PHE A 47 12.33 1.60 14.41
C PHE A 47 12.46 1.45 15.94
N GLU A 48 12.22 0.27 16.52
CA GLU A 48 12.51 0.01 17.95
C GLU A 48 14.00 0.16 18.26
N ASP A 49 14.87 -0.09 17.28
CA ASP A 49 16.31 0.16 17.38
C ASP A 49 16.61 1.64 17.13
N ASP A 50 17.30 2.27 18.07
CA ASP A 50 17.64 3.69 18.02
C ASP A 50 18.71 4.01 16.97
N SER A 51 19.50 3.03 16.52
CA SER A 51 20.44 3.22 15.40
C SER A 51 19.70 3.44 14.07
N ASN A 52 18.47 2.93 13.96
CA ASN A 52 17.67 3.04 12.76
C ASN A 52 16.85 4.33 12.80
N ARG A 53 17.37 5.34 12.10
CA ARG A 53 16.77 6.68 12.06
C ARG A 53 15.77 6.86 10.91
N PHE A 54 15.91 6.12 9.82
CA PHE A 54 15.05 6.25 8.64
C PHE A 54 14.89 4.92 7.89
N VAL A 55 13.80 4.81 7.12
CA VAL A 55 13.49 3.68 6.21
C VAL A 55 12.90 4.21 4.92
N ILE A 56 13.07 3.47 3.83
CA ILE A 56 12.46 3.79 2.54
C ILE A 56 11.35 2.79 2.24
N PHE A 57 10.15 3.27 1.92
CA PHE A 57 9.11 2.47 1.31
C PHE A 57 9.22 2.61 -0.21
N LYS A 58 9.44 1.50 -0.91
CA LYS A 58 9.47 1.41 -2.37
C LYS A 58 8.27 0.62 -2.84
N SER A 59 7.54 1.12 -3.83
CA SER A 59 6.54 0.29 -4.53
C SER A 59 6.58 0.51 -6.02
N ILE A 60 6.41 -0.60 -6.74
CA ILE A 60 6.35 -0.67 -8.20
C ILE A 60 4.95 -1.14 -8.58
N ASP A 61 4.41 -0.56 -9.65
CA ASP A 61 3.16 -0.94 -10.33
C ASP A 61 1.99 -1.45 -9.47
N GLY A 62 0.97 -0.61 -9.29
CA GLY A 62 -0.32 -0.99 -8.71
C GLY A 62 -0.29 -1.42 -7.23
N ALA A 63 0.78 -1.09 -6.51
CA ALA A 63 0.85 -1.16 -5.04
C ALA A 63 1.14 0.20 -4.40
N THR A 64 1.12 1.28 -5.19
CA THR A 64 1.40 2.67 -4.77
C THR A 64 0.42 3.15 -3.69
N ASP A 65 -0.86 2.91 -3.90
CA ASP A 65 -1.94 3.20 -2.95
C ASP A 65 -1.72 2.49 -1.60
N LYS A 66 -1.32 1.22 -1.65
CA LYS A 66 -0.98 0.43 -0.46
C LYS A 66 0.26 0.99 0.22
N ALA A 67 1.30 1.34 -0.52
CA ALA A 67 2.53 1.89 0.04
C ALA A 67 2.26 3.20 0.80
N ILE A 68 1.51 4.11 0.18
CA ILE A 68 1.04 5.35 0.82
C ILE A 68 0.22 5.01 2.08
N SER A 69 -0.75 4.10 1.97
CA SER A 69 -1.58 3.69 3.11
C SER A 69 -0.77 3.08 4.25
N CYS A 70 0.26 2.29 3.95
CA CYS A 70 1.16 1.72 4.95
C CYS A 70 1.94 2.81 5.69
N VAL A 71 2.46 3.80 4.95
CA VAL A 71 3.18 4.95 5.53
C VAL A 71 2.24 5.78 6.41
N GLU A 72 1.05 6.11 5.95
CA GLU A 72 0.09 6.90 6.73
C GLU A 72 -0.35 6.18 8.01
N VAL A 73 -0.64 4.88 7.94
CA VAL A 73 -0.98 4.11 9.13
C VAL A 73 0.22 4.01 10.09
N PHE A 74 1.43 3.78 9.57
CA PHE A 74 2.64 3.74 10.38
C PHE A 74 2.85 5.06 11.13
N LYS A 75 2.79 6.21 10.44
CA LYS A 75 2.86 7.53 11.08
C LYS A 75 1.76 7.76 12.11
N SER A 76 0.54 7.27 11.85
CA SER A 76 -0.58 7.42 12.78
C SER A 76 -0.42 6.64 14.09
N GLN A 77 0.35 5.54 14.05
CA GLN A 77 0.61 4.67 15.20
C GLN A 77 1.87 5.08 15.96
N ALA A 78 2.79 5.78 15.29
CA ALA A 78 4.00 6.31 15.90
C ALA A 78 3.66 7.30 17.01
N LYS A 79 4.36 7.18 18.14
CA LYS A 79 4.24 8.11 19.28
C LYS A 79 5.10 9.35 19.11
N ILE A 80 6.08 9.27 18.22
CA ILE A 80 7.02 10.33 17.89
C ILE A 80 6.62 11.00 16.60
N GLU A 81 7.07 12.23 16.43
CA GLU A 81 6.98 12.93 15.16
C GLU A 81 7.88 12.25 14.12
N LEU A 82 7.36 12.06 12.92
CA LEU A 82 8.07 11.48 11.79
C LEU A 82 8.04 12.44 10.61
N TYR A 83 9.16 12.50 9.90
CA TYR A 83 9.35 13.32 8.71
C TYR A 83 9.32 12.43 7.48
N GLN A 84 8.59 12.86 6.47
CA GLN A 84 8.40 12.13 5.22
C GLN A 84 8.99 12.91 4.05
N TRP A 85 9.65 12.21 3.12
CA TRP A 85 10.05 12.74 1.83
C TRP A 85 9.65 11.78 0.71
N THR A 86 8.80 12.24 -0.21
CA THR A 86 8.30 11.42 -1.33
C THR A 86 8.92 11.83 -2.65
N LYS A 87 9.41 10.86 -3.43
CA LYS A 87 9.83 11.05 -4.83
C LYS A 87 9.22 9.97 -5.72
N ILE A 88 8.96 10.32 -6.97
CA ILE A 88 8.45 9.40 -8.00
C ILE A 88 9.48 9.34 -9.12
N THR A 89 9.78 8.14 -9.58
CA THR A 89 10.64 7.86 -10.73
C THR A 89 9.99 6.80 -11.63
N TYR A 90 10.72 6.32 -12.63
CA TYR A 90 10.26 5.28 -13.52
C TYR A 90 11.27 4.13 -13.58
N SER A 91 10.76 2.90 -13.58
CA SER A 91 11.48 1.70 -13.99
C SER A 91 11.17 1.45 -15.46
N LYS A 92 12.16 1.01 -16.24
CA LYS A 92 11.98 0.76 -17.67
C LYS A 92 11.85 -0.72 -17.92
N ARG A 93 10.75 -1.11 -18.56
CA ARG A 93 10.49 -2.47 -19.03
C ARG A 93 10.57 -2.47 -20.55
N VAL A 94 11.56 -3.16 -21.09
CA VAL A 94 11.73 -3.31 -22.54
C VAL A 94 11.24 -4.70 -22.92
N VAL A 95 10.24 -4.75 -23.80
CA VAL A 95 9.70 -5.99 -24.36
C VAL A 95 10.05 -6.05 -25.84
N LEU A 96 10.81 -7.06 -26.23
CA LEU A 96 11.13 -7.37 -27.61
C LEU A 96 10.07 -8.31 -28.16
N TRP A 97 9.43 -7.88 -29.24
CA TRP A 97 8.40 -8.61 -29.96
C TRP A 97 8.96 -9.07 -31.30
N LYS A 98 9.08 -10.39 -31.46
CA LYS A 98 9.62 -10.98 -32.69
C LYS A 98 8.51 -11.21 -33.70
N CYS A 99 8.75 -10.84 -34.95
CA CYS A 99 7.79 -11.14 -36.01
C CYS A 99 7.90 -12.62 -36.43
N LEU A 100 6.76 -13.28 -36.61
CA LEU A 100 6.68 -14.67 -37.07
C LEU A 100 6.73 -14.82 -38.60
N MET A 101 6.57 -13.72 -39.34
CA MET A 101 6.66 -13.73 -40.80
C MET A 101 8.08 -13.41 -41.24
N GLU A 102 8.50 -13.96 -42.38
CA GLU A 102 9.77 -13.63 -43.00
C GLU A 102 9.67 -12.25 -43.68
N GLY A 103 10.49 -11.28 -43.25
CA GLY A 103 10.57 -9.94 -43.87
C GLY A 103 10.27 -8.74 -42.95
N PRO A 104 9.24 -8.74 -42.09
CA PRO A 104 8.99 -7.63 -41.16
C PRO A 104 10.06 -7.55 -40.06
N ARG A 105 10.25 -6.34 -39.52
CA ARG A 105 11.22 -6.08 -38.44
C ARG A 105 10.62 -6.38 -37.07
N ASP A 106 11.47 -6.83 -36.16
CA ASP A 106 11.13 -6.98 -34.75
C ASP A 106 10.80 -5.62 -34.12
N ILE A 107 9.88 -5.63 -33.15
CA ILE A 107 9.43 -4.42 -32.44
C ILE A 107 10.05 -4.41 -31.05
N ARG A 108 10.66 -3.28 -30.68
CA ARG A 108 11.11 -3.00 -29.32
C ARG A 108 10.14 -2.03 -28.65
N ALA A 109 9.32 -2.53 -27.73
CA ALA A 109 8.43 -1.71 -26.93
C ALA A 109 9.12 -1.35 -25.61
N THR A 110 9.28 -0.06 -25.31
CA THR A 110 9.77 0.42 -24.00
C THR A 110 8.59 0.97 -23.21
N ILE A 111 8.33 0.38 -22.06
CA ILE A 111 7.24 0.73 -21.16
C ILE A 111 7.85 1.31 -19.89
N GLU A 112 7.46 2.53 -19.54
CA GLU A 112 7.86 3.17 -18.29
C GLU A 112 6.83 2.88 -17.21
N VAL A 113 7.30 2.30 -16.11
CA VAL A 113 6.47 1.90 -14.98
C VAL A 113 6.77 2.85 -13.81
N PRO A 114 5.77 3.57 -13.26
CA PRO A 114 6.01 4.49 -12.17
C PRO A 114 6.42 3.74 -10.90
N VAL A 115 7.42 4.28 -10.21
CA VAL A 115 7.93 3.80 -8.93
C VAL A 115 7.89 4.95 -7.95
N ILE A 116 7.27 4.73 -6.80
CA ILE A 116 7.27 5.70 -5.70
C ILE A 116 8.27 5.27 -4.64
N PHE A 117 9.01 6.24 -4.13
CA PHE A 117 9.90 6.09 -3.00
C PHE A 117 9.46 7.08 -1.91
N ILE A 118 9.27 6.60 -0.70
CA ILE A 118 8.88 7.41 0.46
C ILE A 118 9.88 7.15 1.57
N VAL A 119 10.72 8.15 1.88
CA VAL A 119 11.56 8.12 3.08
C VAL A 119 10.69 8.49 4.27
N VAL A 120 10.80 7.73 5.35
CA VAL A 120 10.27 8.10 6.66
C VAL A 120 11.45 8.16 7.64
N SER A 121 11.59 9.27 8.34
CA SER A 121 12.70 9.58 9.25
C SER A 121 12.20 10.00 10.63
N LYS A 122 12.93 9.63 11.68
CA LYS A 122 12.77 10.15 13.04
C LYS A 122 13.31 11.58 13.19
N ASP A 123 14.30 11.93 12.36
CA ASP A 123 14.96 13.24 12.38
C ASP A 123 14.47 14.12 11.24
N PRO A 124 14.40 15.45 11.45
CA PRO A 124 14.08 16.40 10.39
C PRO A 124 15.13 16.34 9.27
N PHE A 125 14.68 16.50 8.03
CA PHE A 125 15.60 16.55 6.90
C PHE A 125 16.42 17.86 6.93
N PRO A 126 17.71 17.81 6.55
CA PRO A 126 18.53 19.01 6.39
C PRO A 126 17.87 20.04 5.47
N GLY A 127 18.00 21.32 5.80
CA GLY A 127 17.38 22.42 5.05
C GLY A 127 17.83 22.49 3.57
N GLU A 128 19.02 21.98 3.27
CA GLU A 128 19.55 21.86 1.89
C GLU A 128 18.67 21.00 0.97
N PHE A 129 17.92 20.06 1.55
CA PHE A 129 17.04 19.15 0.82
C PHE A 129 15.57 19.61 0.84
N SER A 130 15.28 20.75 1.45
CA SER A 130 13.93 21.27 1.61
C SER A 130 13.20 21.39 0.27
N CYS A 131 12.03 20.78 0.17
CA CYS A 131 11.19 20.84 -1.02
C CYS A 131 9.72 20.57 -0.69
N MET A 132 8.82 20.91 -1.63
CA MET A 132 7.36 20.77 -1.47
C MET A 132 6.88 19.32 -1.29
N SER A 133 7.74 18.33 -1.54
CA SER A 133 7.43 16.92 -1.37
C SER A 133 7.72 16.37 0.04
N MET A 134 8.22 17.23 0.94
CA MET A 134 8.43 16.90 2.35
C MET A 134 7.19 17.20 3.18
N GLN A 135 6.92 16.34 4.16
CA GLN A 135 5.75 16.44 5.04
C GLN A 135 6.12 16.01 6.45
N CYS A 136 5.50 16.61 7.46
CA CYS A 136 5.63 16.18 8.84
C CYS A 136 4.36 15.44 9.30
N SER A 137 4.51 14.42 10.15
CA SER A 137 3.35 13.70 10.71
C SER A 137 2.44 14.58 11.59
N SER A 138 2.97 15.69 12.10
CA SER A 138 2.22 16.67 12.88
C SER A 138 1.45 17.69 12.03
N ASP A 139 1.67 17.74 10.71
CA ASP A 139 0.99 18.67 9.81
C ASP A 139 -0.49 18.27 9.68
N ARG A 140 -1.36 18.94 10.43
CA ARG A 140 -2.82 18.70 10.44
C ARG A 140 -3.59 19.61 9.48
N GLU A 141 -2.90 20.43 8.69
CA GLU A 141 -3.51 21.59 8.01
C GLU A 141 -4.45 21.22 6.85
N ILE A 142 -4.32 20.04 6.26
CA ILE A 142 -5.06 19.63 5.04
C ILE A 142 -6.08 18.52 5.33
N ALA A 143 -6.63 18.46 6.54
CA ALA A 143 -7.90 17.76 6.70
C ALA A 143 -8.99 18.60 6.04
N PHE A 144 -9.87 18.00 5.24
CA PHE A 144 -11.19 18.58 5.00
C PHE A 144 -11.78 18.87 6.37
N ARG A 145 -11.67 20.11 6.84
CA ARG A 145 -12.28 20.50 8.10
C ARG A 145 -13.76 20.20 7.88
N PRO A 146 -14.39 19.35 8.70
CA PRO A 146 -15.83 19.24 8.65
C PRO A 146 -16.34 20.67 8.77
N LEU A 147 -17.08 21.15 7.77
CA LEU A 147 -17.70 22.47 7.79
C LEU A 147 -18.30 22.60 9.18
N ASN A 148 -17.78 23.53 9.98
CA ASN A 148 -18.14 23.68 11.38
C ASN A 148 -19.64 23.46 11.53
N SER A 149 -20.05 22.36 12.16
CA SER A 149 -21.40 22.26 12.69
C SER A 149 -21.42 23.16 13.92
N SER A 150 -21.43 24.47 13.71
CA SER A 150 -21.85 25.46 14.69
C SER A 150 -23.35 25.32 14.91
N ARG A 151 -23.80 24.13 15.31
CA ARG A 151 -25.11 23.95 15.95
C ARG A 151 -24.85 24.01 17.45
N PRO A 152 -25.49 24.94 18.18
CA PRO A 152 -25.38 24.97 19.63
C PRO A 152 -25.80 23.61 20.18
N LYS A 153 -25.00 23.06 21.10
CA LYS A 153 -25.31 21.83 21.83
C LYS A 153 -26.65 22.02 22.56
N LYS A 154 -27.75 21.54 21.97
CA LYS A 154 -28.98 21.32 22.73
C LYS A 154 -28.71 20.16 23.71
N PRO A 155 -29.13 20.27 24.98
CA PRO A 155 -29.00 19.15 25.92
C PRO A 155 -29.81 17.97 25.38
N THR A 156 -29.13 16.83 25.20
CA THR A 156 -29.76 15.58 24.76
C THR A 156 -30.72 15.09 25.84
N PRO A 157 -32.00 14.81 25.54
CA PRO A 157 -32.86 14.11 26.49
C PRO A 157 -32.34 12.68 26.64
N LYS A 158 -32.29 12.18 27.88
CA LYS A 158 -32.02 10.76 28.17
C LYS A 158 -33.06 9.92 27.46
N LYS A 159 -32.70 9.28 26.34
CA LYS A 159 -33.54 8.25 25.72
C LYS A 159 -33.23 6.90 26.37
N VAL A 160 -34.06 6.57 27.34
CA VAL A 160 -34.42 5.22 27.72
C VAL A 160 -35.00 4.50 26.50
N GLY A 161 -34.64 3.23 26.30
CA GLY A 161 -35.46 2.25 25.58
C GLY A 161 -35.18 2.02 24.09
N ASN A 162 -34.88 0.76 23.77
CA ASN A 162 -34.96 0.07 22.48
C ASN A 162 -34.04 0.54 21.33
N ARG A 163 -32.79 0.07 21.35
CA ARG A 163 -32.07 -0.23 20.10
C ARG A 163 -32.66 -1.51 19.50
N LYS A 164 -33.40 -1.37 18.40
CA LYS A 164 -33.70 -2.47 17.49
C LYS A 164 -32.38 -3.10 17.05
N VAL A 165 -32.22 -4.38 17.35
CA VAL A 165 -31.20 -5.26 16.76
C VAL A 165 -31.64 -5.51 15.32
N GLY A 166 -30.92 -4.97 14.35
CA GLY A 166 -31.27 -5.16 12.94
C GLY A 166 -30.84 -4.03 12.05
N ASP A 167 -29.53 -3.80 11.95
CA ASP A 167 -28.85 -3.67 10.66
C ASP A 167 -27.35 -3.60 10.95
N GLY A 168 -26.67 -4.72 10.67
CA GLY A 168 -25.23 -4.77 10.79
C GLY A 168 -24.60 -3.87 9.73
N ASN A 169 -23.78 -2.91 10.14
CA ASN A 169 -22.92 -2.18 9.22
C ASN A 169 -22.13 -3.22 8.38
N LYS A 170 -22.32 -3.20 7.06
CA LYS A 170 -21.67 -4.13 6.10
C LYS A 170 -20.14 -4.12 6.13
N TRP A 171 -19.55 -3.12 6.79
CA TRP A 171 -18.11 -2.92 6.96
C TRP A 171 -17.60 -3.31 8.35
N SER A 172 -18.47 -3.85 9.21
CA SER A 172 -18.05 -4.36 10.51
C SER A 172 -17.35 -5.71 10.35
N LYS A 173 -16.20 -5.85 11.02
CA LYS A 173 -15.40 -7.07 10.98
C LYS A 173 -16.25 -8.21 11.57
N PRO A 174 -16.47 -9.32 10.84
CA PRO A 174 -17.33 -10.39 11.32
C PRO A 174 -16.79 -10.96 12.64
N SER A 175 -17.71 -11.31 13.54
CA SER A 175 -17.37 -11.86 14.85
C SER A 175 -16.60 -13.17 14.70
N GLY A 176 -15.85 -13.56 15.73
CA GLY A 176 -15.11 -14.82 15.72
C GLY A 176 -16.00 -16.05 15.49
N GLU A 177 -17.26 -15.99 15.93
CA GLU A 177 -18.25 -17.05 15.72
C GLU A 177 -18.76 -17.08 14.29
N GLN A 178 -19.04 -15.91 13.69
CA GLN A 178 -19.44 -15.82 12.28
C GLN A 178 -18.37 -16.41 11.37
N ARG A 179 -17.09 -16.10 11.62
CA ARG A 179 -15.96 -16.67 10.87
C ARG A 179 -15.86 -18.19 11.00
N LYS A 180 -16.09 -18.75 12.19
CA LYS A 180 -16.08 -20.21 12.40
C LYS A 180 -17.24 -20.88 11.65
N LYS A 181 -18.41 -20.24 11.62
CA LYS A 181 -19.58 -20.75 10.90
C LYS A 181 -19.35 -20.73 9.39
N GLU A 182 -18.88 -19.62 8.83
CA GLU A 182 -18.53 -19.49 7.41
C GLU A 182 -17.44 -20.51 7.01
N MET A 183 -16.45 -20.74 7.86
CA MET A 183 -15.40 -21.73 7.60
C MET A 183 -15.93 -23.17 7.59
N LYS A 184 -16.92 -23.47 8.43
CA LYS A 184 -17.59 -24.77 8.46
C LYS A 184 -18.47 -24.98 7.22
N GLU A 185 -19.28 -23.98 6.87
CA GLU A 185 -20.11 -24.00 5.65
C GLU A 185 -19.24 -24.16 4.39
N ARG A 186 -18.11 -23.45 4.31
CA ARG A 186 -17.16 -23.60 3.21
C ARG A 186 -16.55 -25.00 3.14
N SER A 187 -16.27 -25.62 4.29
CA SER A 187 -15.75 -26.99 4.33
C SER A 187 -16.79 -28.03 3.92
N GLU A 188 -18.07 -27.80 4.20
CA GLU A 188 -19.17 -28.69 3.82
C GLU A 188 -19.41 -28.60 2.30
N LEU A 189 -19.45 -27.39 1.74
CA LEU A 189 -19.56 -27.19 0.28
C LEU A 189 -18.41 -27.83 -0.50
N LEU A 190 -17.18 -27.75 0.03
CA LEU A 190 -16.04 -28.41 -0.62
C LEU A 190 -16.19 -29.93 -0.65
N LYS A 191 -16.72 -30.54 0.42
CA LYS A 191 -17.00 -31.99 0.46
C LYS A 191 -18.14 -32.37 -0.48
N GLU A 192 -19.16 -31.52 -0.62
CA GLU A 192 -20.24 -31.75 -1.58
C GLU A 192 -19.74 -31.72 -3.03
N VAL A 193 -18.88 -30.75 -3.37
CA VAL A 193 -18.25 -30.68 -4.70
C VAL A 193 -17.33 -31.88 -4.97
N GLU A 194 -16.56 -32.30 -3.97
CA GLU A 194 -15.67 -33.46 -4.07
C GLU A 194 -16.45 -34.77 -4.26
N ASN A 195 -17.56 -34.95 -3.52
CA ASN A 195 -18.46 -36.10 -3.68
C ASN A 195 -19.22 -36.09 -5.01
N SER A 196 -19.53 -34.90 -5.54
CA SER A 196 -20.18 -34.74 -6.85
C SER A 196 -19.24 -35.06 -8.01
N SER A 197 -17.93 -34.93 -7.81
CA SER A 197 -16.90 -35.17 -8.84
C SER A 197 -16.45 -36.64 -8.93
N ILE A 198 -16.93 -37.52 -8.04
CA ILE A 198 -16.61 -38.95 -8.01
C ILE A 198 -17.79 -39.79 -8.57
N GLY A 199 -18.92 -39.15 -8.93
CA GLY A 199 -20.14 -39.79 -9.40
C GLY A 199 -20.42 -39.73 -10.90
N GLU A 200 -19.47 -39.29 -11.73
CA GLU A 200 -19.53 -39.38 -13.21
C GLU A 200 -18.57 -40.44 -13.76
#